data_AF-A0A2G2VRQ4-F1
#
_entry.id   AF-A0A2G2VRQ4-F1
#
_cell.length_a   1.000
_cell.length_b   1.000
_cell.length_c   1.000
_cell.angle_alpha   90.00
_cell.angle_beta   90.00
_cell.angle_gamma   90.00
#
_symmetry.space_group_name_H-M   'P 1'
#
loop_
_entity.id
_entity.type
_entity.pdbx_description
1 polymer ?
#
loop_
_entity_poly.entity_id
_entity_poly.type
_entity_poly.pdbx_seq_one_letter_code
_entity_poly.pdbx_strand_id
1 'polypeptide(L)'
;MPQFQILDIQSRFSQGILTNETKCLRRETVTARDETFLDLSLDIEQNSSITSCLKNFSSTETLNAEDKFFCDKCCSLQEAQKRMKIKKPPQILVIHLKRFKYIEQLGRYKKLSYRVVFPLELKLSNTVEDADAEYSLFAVVVHVGSGPNHGHYVSLVKNHNHWLFFDDENVEMIDESAVQTFFGSA
;
A
#
# COMPACT_ATOMS: atom_id res chain seq x y z
N MET A 1 30.07 27.25 -4.17
CA MET A 1 29.27 26.38 -5.05
C MET A 1 29.50 24.94 -4.62
N PRO A 2 28.72 24.36 -3.69
CA PRO A 2 28.92 22.98 -3.30
C PRO A 2 28.32 22.06 -4.36
N GLN A 3 29.17 21.18 -4.85
CA GLN A 3 28.90 20.15 -5.84
C GLN A 3 28.13 19.03 -5.14
N PHE A 4 26.82 18.92 -5.38
CA PHE A 4 26.03 17.80 -4.88
C PHE A 4 26.42 16.54 -5.67
N GLN A 5 27.21 15.67 -5.05
CA GLN A 5 27.39 14.30 -5.51
C GLN A 5 26.04 13.57 -5.33
N ILE A 6 25.41 13.16 -6.43
CA ILE A 6 24.32 12.18 -6.42
C ILE A 6 24.96 10.82 -6.11
N LEU A 7 25.24 10.59 -4.83
CA LEU A 7 25.57 9.28 -4.28
C LEU A 7 24.25 8.52 -4.12
N ASP A 8 24.01 7.55 -4.99
CA ASP A 8 23.05 6.44 -4.88
C ASP A 8 21.98 6.60 -3.79
N ILE A 9 21.02 7.49 -4.06
CA ILE A 9 19.93 7.85 -3.14
C ILE A 9 19.00 6.64 -2.88
N GLN A 10 18.97 5.64 -3.77
CA GLN A 10 18.15 4.44 -3.57
C GLN A 10 18.65 3.55 -2.43
N SER A 11 19.96 3.54 -2.15
CA SER A 11 20.51 2.78 -1.01
C SER A 11 20.17 3.37 0.37
N ARG A 12 19.80 4.66 0.44
CA ARG A 12 19.50 5.36 1.68
C ARG A 12 18.01 5.40 2.05
N PHE A 13 17.12 5.12 1.10
CA PHE A 13 15.72 4.88 1.44
C PHE A 13 15.61 3.45 1.99
N SER A 14 15.41 3.35 3.30
CA SER A 14 15.26 2.08 4.03
C SER A 14 14.20 1.20 3.37
N GLN A 15 14.62 0.19 2.61
CA GLN A 15 13.75 -0.78 1.96
C GLN A 15 13.07 -1.68 3.01
N GLY A 16 11.78 -1.97 2.79
CA GLY A 16 11.06 -2.95 3.58
C GLY A 16 11.29 -4.36 3.05
N ILE A 17 11.00 -5.38 3.87
CA ILE A 17 11.02 -6.79 3.46
C ILE A 17 9.63 -7.39 3.70
N LEU A 18 9.06 -8.01 2.67
CA LEU A 18 7.88 -8.84 2.73
C LEU A 18 8.29 -10.32 2.74
N THR A 19 7.56 -11.15 3.47
CA THR A 19 7.63 -12.61 3.34
C THR A 19 6.34 -13.10 2.71
N ASN A 20 6.45 -13.79 1.60
CA ASN A 20 5.36 -14.48 0.92
C ASN A 20 5.38 -15.97 1.34
N GLU A 21 4.39 -16.37 2.12
CA GLU A 21 4.22 -17.74 2.61
C GLU A 21 3.18 -18.47 1.75
N THR A 22 3.51 -19.66 1.26
CA THR A 22 2.56 -20.56 0.57
C THR A 22 2.56 -21.93 1.25
N LYS A 23 1.42 -22.31 1.83
CA LYS A 23 1.15 -23.61 2.47
C LYS A 23 0.33 -24.49 1.54
N CYS A 24 0.89 -25.61 1.10
CA CYS A 24 0.14 -26.63 0.36
C CYS A 24 -0.87 -27.32 1.30
N LEU A 25 -2.14 -27.42 0.91
CA LEU A 25 -3.19 -28.01 1.77
C LEU A 25 -3.19 -29.55 1.79
N ARG A 26 -2.58 -30.20 0.79
CA ARG A 26 -2.49 -31.67 0.75
C ARG A 26 -1.43 -32.24 1.69
N ARG A 27 -0.25 -31.63 1.74
CA ARG A 27 0.93 -32.13 2.50
C ARG A 27 1.42 -31.18 3.58
N GLU A 28 0.74 -30.06 3.77
CA GLU A 28 1.09 -29.01 4.74
C GLU A 28 2.49 -28.42 4.58
N THR A 29 3.15 -28.65 3.44
CA THR A 29 4.47 -28.08 3.16
C THR A 29 4.33 -26.57 3.00
N VAL A 30 5.11 -25.82 3.78
CA VAL A 30 5.19 -24.36 3.73
C VAL A 30 6.45 -23.97 2.97
N THR A 31 6.28 -23.10 1.99
CA THR A 31 7.37 -22.39 1.31
C THR A 31 7.27 -20.91 1.68
N ALA A 32 8.42 -20.28 1.94
CA ALA A 32 8.47 -18.87 2.27
C ALA A 32 9.56 -18.21 1.42
N ARG A 33 9.25 -17.04 0.85
CA ARG A 33 10.18 -16.24 0.06
C ARG A 33 10.16 -14.81 0.54
N ASP A 34 11.34 -14.26 0.78
CA ASP A 34 11.52 -12.87 1.15
C ASP A 34 11.74 -12.01 -0.10
N GLU A 35 11.07 -10.87 -0.16
CA GLU A 35 11.15 -9.90 -1.26
C GLU A 35 11.23 -8.48 -0.69
N THR A 36 12.08 -7.65 -1.28
CA THR A 36 12.24 -6.24 -0.90
C THR A 36 11.13 -5.40 -1.53
N PHE A 37 10.62 -4.39 -0.81
CA PHE A 37 9.64 -3.45 -1.34
C PHE A 37 9.98 -1.99 -1.01
N LEU A 38 9.47 -1.09 -1.87
CA LEU A 38 9.57 0.37 -1.71
C LEU A 38 8.21 0.98 -1.34
N ASP A 39 7.11 0.42 -1.87
CA ASP A 39 5.75 0.79 -1.54
C ASP A 39 4.87 -0.45 -1.33
N LEU A 40 3.75 -0.26 -0.62
CA LEU A 40 2.66 -1.22 -0.53
C LEU A 40 1.49 -0.74 -1.37
N SER A 41 1.20 -1.46 -2.44
CA SER A 41 0.05 -1.20 -3.30
C SER A 41 -1.19 -1.94 -2.81
N LEU A 42 -2.11 -1.23 -2.16
CA LEU A 42 -3.29 -1.80 -1.51
C LEU A 42 -4.53 -1.74 -2.39
N ASP A 43 -5.25 -2.86 -2.43
CA ASP A 43 -6.63 -2.90 -2.92
C ASP A 43 -7.56 -2.15 -1.93
N ILE A 44 -8.56 -1.47 -2.49
CA ILE A 44 -9.46 -0.59 -1.73
C ILE A 44 -10.92 -0.96 -1.94
N GLU A 45 -11.71 -0.68 -0.91
CA GLU A 45 -13.16 -0.89 -0.91
C GLU A 45 -13.89 0.41 -0.51
N GLN A 46 -15.16 0.52 -0.87
CA GLN A 46 -16.00 1.66 -0.48
C GLN A 46 -16.14 1.72 1.03
N ASN A 47 -15.97 2.91 1.62
CA ASN A 47 -16.09 3.16 3.06
C ASN A 47 -15.12 2.31 3.92
N SER A 48 -13.89 2.14 3.45
CA SER A 48 -12.83 1.39 4.12
C SER A 48 -11.81 2.30 4.83
N SER A 49 -10.78 1.70 5.42
CA SER A 49 -9.64 2.40 6.02
C SER A 49 -8.32 1.78 5.59
N ILE A 50 -7.22 2.54 5.64
CA ILE A 50 -5.86 2.02 5.39
C ILE A 50 -5.55 0.84 6.30
N THR A 51 -5.95 0.91 7.57
CA THR A 51 -5.77 -0.17 8.53
C THR A 51 -6.50 -1.45 8.07
N SER A 52 -7.71 -1.33 7.55
CA SER A 52 -8.46 -2.48 6.99
C SER A 52 -7.81 -2.99 5.71
N CYS A 53 -7.38 -2.10 4.81
CA CYS A 53 -6.70 -2.46 3.57
C CYS A 53 -5.38 -3.20 3.83
N LEU A 54 -4.59 -2.79 4.82
CA LEU A 54 -3.36 -3.48 5.24
C LEU A 54 -3.64 -4.86 5.84
N LYS A 55 -4.72 -5.00 6.61
CA LYS A 55 -5.18 -6.30 7.10
C LYS A 55 -5.56 -7.23 5.95
N ASN A 56 -6.32 -6.72 4.97
CA ASN A 56 -6.68 -7.48 3.77
C ASN A 56 -5.46 -7.87 2.93
N PHE A 57 -4.50 -6.96 2.77
CA PHE A 57 -3.22 -7.25 2.10
C PHE A 57 -2.45 -8.41 2.76
N SER A 58 -2.53 -8.51 4.10
CA SER A 58 -1.88 -9.58 4.86
C SER A 58 -2.80 -10.78 5.14
N SER A 59 -3.99 -10.82 4.53
CA SER A 59 -4.94 -11.91 4.74
C SER A 59 -4.50 -13.17 3.98
N THR A 60 -4.94 -14.32 4.46
CA THR A 60 -4.69 -15.60 3.78
C THR A 60 -5.63 -15.74 2.60
N GLU A 61 -5.09 -15.79 1.38
CA GLU A 61 -5.82 -16.15 0.18
C GLU A 61 -5.75 -17.67 -0.06
N THR A 62 -6.83 -18.27 -0.57
CA THR A 62 -6.86 -19.70 -0.91
C THR A 62 -6.78 -19.86 -2.42
N LEU A 63 -5.70 -20.47 -2.88
CA LEU A 63 -5.43 -20.83 -4.27
C LEU A 63 -6.18 -22.13 -4.59
N ASN A 64 -7.22 -22.06 -5.41
CA ASN A 64 -8.09 -23.19 -5.77
C ASN A 64 -8.55 -23.11 -7.24
N ALA A 65 -9.33 -24.10 -7.68
CA ALA A 65 -9.87 -24.19 -9.04
C ALA A 65 -8.80 -23.97 -10.14
N GLU A 66 -8.86 -22.86 -10.86
CA GLU A 66 -7.96 -22.49 -11.96
C GLU A 66 -6.61 -21.94 -11.46
N ASP A 67 -6.55 -21.44 -10.22
CA ASP A 67 -5.38 -20.81 -9.60
C ASP A 67 -4.55 -21.76 -8.72
N LYS A 68 -4.64 -23.08 -8.93
CA LYS A 68 -3.91 -24.06 -8.09
C LYS A 68 -2.39 -23.86 -8.14
N PHE A 69 -1.75 -24.05 -6.99
CA PHE A 69 -0.30 -23.96 -6.82
C PHE A 69 0.40 -25.27 -7.21
N PHE A 70 1.46 -25.21 -8.01
CA PHE A 70 2.30 -26.38 -8.28
C PHE A 70 3.20 -26.67 -7.08
N CYS A 71 2.96 -27.77 -6.38
CA CYS A 71 3.74 -28.16 -5.21
C CYS A 71 4.82 -29.17 -5.61
N ASP A 72 6.10 -28.79 -5.47
CA ASP A 72 7.26 -29.64 -5.80
C ASP A 72 7.28 -30.96 -5.02
N LYS A 73 6.77 -30.98 -3.78
CA LYS A 73 6.68 -32.21 -2.99
C LYS A 73 5.58 -33.14 -3.53
N CYS A 74 4.47 -32.59 -4.01
CA CYS A 74 3.35 -33.35 -4.57
C CYS A 74 3.52 -33.65 -6.06
N CYS A 75 4.49 -33.03 -6.74
CA CYS A 75 4.72 -33.06 -8.18
C CYS A 75 3.42 -32.83 -9.00
N SER A 76 2.53 -31.96 -8.51
CA SER A 76 1.21 -31.71 -9.11
C SER A 76 0.57 -30.42 -8.59
N LEU A 77 -0.45 -29.93 -9.31
CA LEU A 77 -1.26 -28.77 -8.91
C LEU A 77 -2.12 -29.10 -7.69
N GLN A 78 -2.00 -28.30 -6.63
CA GLN A 78 -2.68 -28.45 -5.36
C GLN A 78 -3.36 -27.17 -4.92
N GLU A 79 -4.39 -27.34 -4.11
CA GLU A 79 -4.90 -26.22 -3.32
C GLU A 79 -3.86 -25.79 -2.30
N ALA A 80 -3.73 -24.48 -2.12
CA ALA A 80 -2.77 -23.88 -1.22
C ALA A 80 -3.34 -22.63 -0.55
N GLN A 81 -2.79 -22.30 0.60
CA GLN A 81 -3.02 -21.03 1.26
C GLN A 81 -1.80 -20.15 1.07
N LYS A 82 -2.00 -18.94 0.56
CA LYS A 82 -0.94 -17.96 0.34
C LYS A 82 -1.20 -16.74 1.22
N ARG A 83 -0.14 -16.12 1.74
CA ARG A 83 -0.23 -14.92 2.57
C ARG A 83 1.04 -14.11 2.47
N MET A 84 0.90 -12.79 2.45
CA MET A 84 2.02 -11.85 2.55
C MET A 84 2.10 -11.26 3.95
N LYS A 85 3.31 -11.08 4.48
CA LYS A 85 3.56 -10.40 5.76
C LYS A 85 4.70 -9.42 5.64
N ILE A 86 4.66 -8.34 6.41
CA ILE A 86 5.79 -7.43 6.52
C ILE A 86 6.78 -8.03 7.50
N LYS A 87 7.92 -8.51 7.00
CA LYS A 87 9.00 -9.04 7.84
C LYS A 87 9.82 -7.90 8.45
N LYS A 88 10.21 -6.93 7.62
CA LYS A 88 10.94 -5.74 8.06
C LYS A 88 10.19 -4.49 7.59
N PRO A 89 9.61 -3.70 8.50
CA PRO A 89 9.01 -2.42 8.14
C PRO A 89 10.07 -1.41 7.67
N PRO A 90 9.84 -0.62 6.60
CA PRO A 90 10.74 0.44 6.17
C PRO A 90 10.68 1.65 7.10
N GLN A 91 11.73 2.47 7.18
CA GLN A 91 11.69 3.71 7.97
C GLN A 91 10.63 4.70 7.46
N ILE A 92 10.46 4.76 6.13
CA ILE A 92 9.40 5.53 5.46
C ILE A 92 8.50 4.52 4.77
N LEU A 93 7.25 4.42 5.21
CA LEU A 93 6.24 3.56 4.60
C LEU A 93 5.47 4.34 3.53
N VAL A 94 5.64 3.94 2.28
CA VAL A 94 4.84 4.46 1.16
C VAL A 94 3.66 3.51 0.92
N ILE A 95 2.44 4.04 1.00
CA ILE A 95 1.21 3.29 0.72
C ILE A 95 0.58 3.85 -0.55
N HIS A 96 0.50 3.03 -1.58
CA HIS A 96 -0.20 3.34 -2.81
C HIS A 96 -1.59 2.73 -2.79
N LEU A 97 -2.63 3.55 -2.89
CA LEU A 97 -4.01 3.07 -3.02
C LEU A 97 -4.31 2.79 -4.49
N LYS A 98 -4.70 1.56 -4.83
CA LYS A 98 -5.12 1.15 -6.18
C LYS A 98 -6.48 1.75 -6.55
N ARG A 99 -6.54 3.08 -6.69
CA ARG A 99 -7.74 3.85 -7.04
C ARG A 99 -8.13 3.75 -8.51
N PHE A 100 -7.49 2.89 -9.30
CA PHE A 100 -7.83 2.68 -10.70
C PHE A 100 -8.02 1.19 -10.95
N LYS A 101 -9.21 0.82 -11.42
CA LYS A 101 -9.57 -0.58 -11.68
C LYS A 101 -10.11 -0.72 -13.09
N TYR A 102 -9.66 -1.76 -13.79
CA TYR A 102 -10.24 -2.14 -15.07
C TYR A 102 -11.61 -2.78 -14.83
N ILE A 103 -12.65 -2.26 -15.48
CA ILE A 103 -14.00 -2.79 -15.39
C ILE A 103 -14.29 -3.50 -16.72
N GLU A 104 -14.23 -4.83 -16.71
CA GLU A 104 -14.38 -5.66 -17.92
C GLU A 104 -15.69 -5.38 -18.66
N GLN A 105 -16.80 -5.24 -17.92
CA GLN A 105 -18.12 -4.91 -18.46
C GLN A 105 -18.14 -3.59 -19.27
N LEU A 106 -17.25 -2.66 -18.95
CA LEU A 106 -17.14 -1.36 -19.61
C LEU A 106 -15.96 -1.29 -20.59
N GLY A 107 -15.10 -2.32 -20.63
CA GLY A 107 -13.89 -2.34 -21.46
C GLY A 107 -12.89 -1.22 -21.16
N ARG A 108 -12.87 -0.66 -19.94
CA ARG A 108 -12.01 0.50 -19.60
C ARG A 108 -11.65 0.59 -18.12
N TYR A 109 -10.58 1.33 -17.84
CA TYR A 109 -10.22 1.74 -16.48
C TYR A 109 -11.18 2.81 -15.94
N LYS A 110 -11.53 2.68 -14.67
CA LYS A 110 -12.34 3.65 -13.92
C LYS A 110 -11.60 4.06 -12.65
N LYS A 111 -11.65 5.35 -12.33
CA LYS A 111 -11.21 5.85 -11.02
C LYS A 111 -12.22 5.45 -9.95
N LEU A 112 -11.72 4.85 -8.88
CA LEU A 112 -12.44 4.52 -7.67
C LEU A 112 -12.34 5.71 -6.71
N SER A 113 -13.36 6.58 -6.74
CA SER A 113 -13.49 7.71 -5.82
C SER A 113 -13.92 7.28 -4.41
N TYR A 114 -13.65 6.04 -4.02
CA TYR A 114 -14.08 5.44 -2.77
C TYR A 114 -13.57 6.22 -1.57
N ARG A 115 -14.41 6.34 -0.54
CA ARG A 115 -13.99 6.86 0.77
C ARG A 115 -13.09 5.84 1.45
N VAL A 116 -11.81 6.18 1.59
CA VAL A 116 -10.79 5.38 2.30
C VAL A 116 -10.15 6.26 3.36
N VAL A 117 -10.41 5.96 4.63
CA VAL A 117 -9.88 6.72 5.76
C VAL A 117 -8.42 6.34 6.00
N PHE A 118 -7.55 7.33 6.13
CA PHE A 118 -6.18 7.13 6.60
C PHE A 118 -6.02 7.83 7.96
N PRO A 119 -5.46 7.15 8.98
CA PRO A 119 -5.22 7.76 10.28
C PRO A 119 -3.96 8.64 10.22
N LEU A 120 -3.86 9.60 11.14
CA LEU A 120 -2.64 10.39 11.33
C LEU A 120 -1.54 9.55 11.98
N GLU A 121 -1.90 8.60 12.83
CA GLU A 121 -0.99 7.63 13.43
C GLU A 121 -1.42 6.22 13.01
N LEU A 122 -0.51 5.47 12.43
CA LEU A 122 -0.73 4.12 11.93
C LEU A 122 0.14 3.14 12.72
N LYS A 123 -0.51 2.17 13.36
CA LYS A 123 0.16 1.04 13.99
C LYS A 123 0.12 -0.18 13.07
N LEU A 124 1.28 -0.73 12.72
CA LEU A 124 1.41 -1.98 11.98
C LEU A 124 1.48 -3.15 12.98
N SER A 125 0.41 -3.91 13.09
CA SER A 125 0.28 -5.05 14.03
C SER A 125 0.50 -6.42 13.37
N ASN A 126 1.04 -6.48 12.15
CA ASN A 126 1.19 -7.72 11.36
C ASN A 126 2.65 -7.92 10.91
N THR A 127 3.61 -7.63 11.79
CA THR A 127 5.03 -7.88 11.52
C THR A 127 5.41 -9.31 11.93
N VAL A 128 6.33 -9.95 11.19
CA VAL A 128 6.74 -11.36 11.45
C VAL A 128 7.35 -11.53 12.86
N GLU A 129 7.92 -10.47 13.42
CA GLU A 129 8.61 -10.48 14.72
C GLU A 129 7.79 -9.89 15.87
N ASP A 130 6.49 -9.62 15.68
CA ASP A 130 5.62 -8.96 16.68
C ASP A 130 6.16 -7.58 17.14
N ALA A 131 7.07 -7.01 16.35
CA ALA A 131 7.58 -5.67 16.52
C ALA A 131 6.53 -4.70 16.01
N ASP A 132 5.73 -4.16 16.92
CA ASP A 132 4.82 -3.06 16.65
C ASP A 132 5.62 -1.89 16.04
N ALA A 133 5.29 -1.52 14.81
CA ALA A 133 5.83 -0.32 14.16
C ALA A 133 4.76 0.76 14.11
N GLU A 134 5.10 1.94 14.62
CA GLU A 134 4.22 3.11 14.62
C GLU A 134 4.72 4.13 13.59
N TYR A 135 3.80 4.68 12.81
CA TYR A 135 4.06 5.65 11.77
C TYR A 135 3.16 6.86 11.93
N SER A 136 3.75 8.04 11.87
CA SER A 136 3.02 9.30 11.76
C SER A 136 2.90 9.72 10.29
N LEU A 137 1.68 10.02 9.86
CA LEU A 137 1.39 10.54 8.54
C LEU A 137 2.01 11.93 8.40
N PHE A 138 2.88 12.08 7.41
CA PHE A 138 3.50 13.37 7.09
C PHE A 138 3.26 13.84 5.67
N ALA A 139 2.74 12.99 4.77
CA ALA A 139 2.46 13.38 3.40
C ALA A 139 1.30 12.58 2.80
N VAL A 140 0.51 13.23 1.96
CA VAL A 140 -0.55 12.64 1.13
C VAL A 140 -0.47 13.22 -0.27
N VAL A 141 -0.37 12.36 -1.29
CA VAL A 141 -0.45 12.76 -2.69
C VAL A 141 -1.85 12.45 -3.21
N VAL A 142 -2.51 13.43 -3.82
CA VAL A 142 -3.90 13.34 -4.23
C VAL A 142 -4.00 13.56 -5.73
N HIS A 143 -4.62 12.60 -6.43
CA HIS A 143 -5.04 12.76 -7.81
C HIS A 143 -6.44 13.39 -7.88
N VAL A 144 -6.53 14.60 -8.38
CA VAL A 144 -7.76 15.35 -8.66
C VAL A 144 -8.17 15.10 -10.12
N GLY A 145 -9.37 14.57 -10.35
CA GLY A 145 -9.82 14.21 -11.69
C GLY A 145 -10.82 13.06 -11.66
N SER A 146 -11.65 12.95 -12.70
CA SER A 146 -12.74 11.96 -12.78
C SER A 146 -12.32 10.61 -13.38
N GLY A 147 -11.20 10.57 -14.10
CA GLY A 147 -10.73 9.40 -14.82
C GLY A 147 -9.24 9.12 -14.62
N PRO A 148 -8.73 8.02 -15.19
CA PRO A 148 -7.31 7.65 -15.13
C PRO A 148 -6.42 8.43 -16.11
N ASN A 149 -6.98 8.96 -17.20
CA ASN A 149 -6.18 9.50 -18.30
C ASN A 149 -5.85 10.99 -18.14
N HIS A 150 -6.63 11.71 -17.32
CA HIS A 150 -6.50 13.14 -17.11
C HIS A 150 -6.77 13.46 -15.64
N GLY A 151 -5.98 14.37 -15.10
CA GLY A 151 -6.13 14.88 -13.76
C GLY A 151 -4.99 15.81 -13.38
N HIS A 152 -5.02 16.22 -12.13
CA HIS A 152 -4.10 17.14 -11.51
C HIS A 152 -3.60 16.54 -10.20
N TYR A 153 -2.32 16.69 -9.88
CA TYR A 153 -1.76 16.15 -8.65
C TYR A 153 -1.46 17.28 -7.68
N VAL A 154 -2.03 17.16 -6.47
CA VAL A 154 -1.75 18.06 -5.35
C VAL A 154 -1.16 17.25 -4.20
N SER A 155 -0.47 17.91 -3.28
CA SER A 155 0.11 17.23 -2.12
C SER A 155 -0.18 17.96 -0.82
N LEU A 156 -0.45 17.19 0.22
CA LEU A 156 -0.56 17.66 1.59
C LEU A 156 0.68 17.19 2.33
N VAL A 157 1.44 18.10 2.93
CA VAL A 157 2.66 17.76 3.66
C VAL A 157 2.63 18.39 5.04
N LYS A 158 2.87 17.58 6.08
CA LYS A 158 3.04 18.02 7.45
C LYS A 158 4.48 18.48 7.65
N ASN A 159 4.64 19.74 8.04
CA ASN A 159 5.91 20.30 8.45
C ASN A 159 5.77 20.76 9.91
N HIS A 160 6.48 20.09 10.83
CA HIS A 160 6.28 20.25 12.27
C HIS A 160 4.82 20.01 12.67
N ASN A 161 4.12 21.04 13.17
CA ASN A 161 2.73 20.96 13.61
C ASN A 161 1.75 21.61 12.61
N HIS A 162 2.20 21.96 11.41
CA HIS A 162 1.39 22.61 10.39
C HIS A 162 1.26 21.74 9.15
N TRP A 163 0.05 21.68 8.59
CA TRP A 163 -0.17 21.07 7.28
C TRP A 163 -0.08 22.14 6.20
N LEU A 164 0.60 21.80 5.12
CA LEU A 164 0.75 22.62 3.93
C LEU A 164 0.10 21.89 2.75
N PHE A 165 -0.74 22.60 2.02
CA PHE A 165 -1.32 22.17 0.76
C PHE A 165 -0.51 22.78 -0.39
N PHE A 166 0.03 21.92 -1.24
CA PHE A 166 0.82 22.30 -2.41
C PHE A 166 0.02 21.97 -3.67
N ASP A 167 -0.25 23.01 -4.46
CA ASP A 167 -0.94 22.98 -5.74
C ASP A 167 -0.12 23.80 -6.76
N ASP A 168 0.76 23.09 -7.47
CA ASP A 168 1.78 23.66 -8.37
C ASP A 168 2.61 24.77 -7.69
N GLU A 169 2.53 26.01 -8.17
CA GLU A 169 3.21 27.16 -7.57
C GLU A 169 2.56 27.67 -6.26
N ASN A 170 1.35 27.22 -5.93
CA ASN A 170 0.59 27.71 -4.79
C ASN A 170 0.84 26.84 -3.56
N VAL A 171 1.10 27.49 -2.43
CA VAL A 171 1.30 26.83 -1.14
C VAL A 171 0.45 27.51 -0.09
N GLU A 172 -0.42 26.73 0.55
CA GLU A 172 -1.35 27.23 1.57
C GLU A 172 -1.18 26.44 2.86
N MET A 173 -1.31 27.12 4.01
CA MET A 173 -1.40 26.43 5.30
C MET A 173 -2.86 26.00 5.52
N ILE A 174 -3.06 24.74 5.89
CA ILE A 174 -4.38 24.17 6.13
C ILE A 174 -4.47 23.57 7.54
N ASP A 175 -5.68 23.49 8.07
CA ASP A 175 -5.94 22.77 9.31
C ASP A 175 -5.85 21.25 9.10
N GLU A 176 -5.47 20.52 10.15
CA GLU A 176 -5.42 19.05 10.12
C GLU A 176 -6.78 18.41 9.81
N SER A 177 -7.89 19.08 10.16
CA SER A 177 -9.25 18.66 9.81
C SER A 177 -9.49 18.69 8.29
N ALA A 178 -8.86 19.61 7.56
CA ALA A 178 -8.98 19.71 6.10
C ALA A 178 -8.33 18.50 5.41
N VAL A 179 -7.26 17.94 5.99
CA VAL A 179 -6.59 16.72 5.49
C VAL A 179 -7.57 15.55 5.39
N GLN A 180 -8.51 15.45 6.33
CA GLN A 180 -9.52 14.38 6.40
C GLN A 180 -10.59 14.48 5.30
N THR A 181 -10.70 15.61 4.61
CA THR A 181 -11.62 15.76 3.47
C THR A 181 -11.13 15.00 2.23
N PHE A 182 -9.85 14.61 2.20
CA PHE A 182 -9.22 13.90 1.08
C PHE A 182 -9.38 12.37 1.13
N PHE A 183 -10.28 11.84 1.97
CA PHE A 183 -10.57 10.40 2.01
C PHE A 183 -11.25 9.88 0.73
N GLY A 184 -11.92 10.74 -0.03
CA GLY A 184 -12.76 10.38 -1.17
C GLY A 184 -14.24 10.53 -0.87
N SER A 185 -15.08 10.03 -1.77
CA SER A 185 -16.54 10.20 -1.73
C SER A 185 -17.23 8.99 -1.09
N ALA A 186 -18.23 9.28 -0.24
CA ALA A 186 -19.05 8.29 0.45
C ALA A 186 -19.97 7.50 -0.48
#